data_AF-A0A536H980-F1
#
_entry.id   AF-A0A536H980-F1
#
_cell.length_a   1.000
_cell.length_b   1.000
_cell.length_c   1.000
_cell.angle_alpha   90.00
_cell.angle_beta   90.00
_cell.angle_gamma   90.00
#
_symmetry.space_group_name_H-M   'P 1'
#
loop_
_entity.id
_entity.type
_entity.pdbx_description
1 polymer ?
#
loop_
_entity_poly.entity_id
_entity_poly.type
_entity_poly.pdbx_seq_one_letter_code
_entity_poly.pdbx_strand_id
1 'polypeptide(L)'
;MVSPLDGRRGMCTWIVSSLLHLHIGEYINLSLLILSSCAGVNGVFRDNNAMNLVAFSIKTKGLQNFARRLRTVFTRFGFSEKKTRKALYTIIQSLQAYHAAPTFFIPAVVLRRHADLISEIVDSGAEVGVHGFVHNDFRYLSRQEQDAQTHQAMSVFQEARIPFQGFRNPYLGWNEDALRVFAGCGFSYESNLAVLHEVIDPESLSPLLRGGYEKSLALFQATPCTTYALRPHFEGSLLRIPISIPDDEMLFDRLRITDPQKVGRICSEIMQRVYACGGLYTLNLHPERAVLGRRALEILLATARSFALPVWITRLEDIARWWKERSKFAWNIRSLSAGRWQVDASCTPRAVLLARHLQVAEAEIESWVGGECRVKAHRFTVQSAVFPGLGVSSHTPQEVIDFLREQGYPTMMCAPEDVPAFALYIDMPEGLGGSRQEQMQKCSELVERVEKLDAPLLRFGCWPDGNCAALSISGDIDSVTIQDFFLRILEVRV
;
A
#
# COMPACT_ATOMS: atom_id res chain seq x y z
N MET A 1 10.10 60.80 31.79
CA MET A 1 9.69 60.67 30.38
C MET A 1 9.99 59.25 29.92
N VAL A 2 8.95 58.54 29.52
CA VAL A 2 8.96 57.15 29.01
C VAL A 2 8.83 57.21 27.49
N SER A 3 9.56 56.37 26.75
CA SER A 3 9.04 55.51 25.67
C SER A 3 10.18 54.70 24.99
N PRO A 4 9.90 53.47 24.47
CA PRO A 4 10.87 52.38 24.29
C PRO A 4 11.02 51.91 22.82
N LEU A 5 11.79 50.83 22.58
CA LEU A 5 11.45 49.65 21.75
C LEU A 5 12.71 48.86 21.34
N ASP A 6 12.89 47.63 21.83
CA ASP A 6 13.12 46.45 20.97
C ASP A 6 12.88 45.16 21.77
N GLY A 7 11.90 44.34 21.36
CA GLY A 7 11.34 43.26 22.18
C GLY A 7 10.70 42.11 21.40
N ARG A 8 11.05 41.92 20.11
CA ARG A 8 10.38 40.92 19.25
C ARG A 8 11.21 39.68 18.90
N ARG A 9 12.43 39.52 19.40
CA ARG A 9 13.26 38.31 19.14
C ARG A 9 13.34 37.30 20.29
N GLY A 10 12.83 37.63 21.49
CA GLY A 10 12.87 36.73 22.67
C GLY A 10 11.61 35.88 22.93
N MET A 11 10.48 36.19 22.28
CA MET A 11 9.16 35.61 22.63
C MET A 11 8.86 34.26 21.95
N CYS A 12 9.38 34.01 20.74
CA CYS A 12 9.09 32.77 20.01
C CYS A 12 9.85 31.54 20.54
N THR A 13 11.04 31.72 21.13
CA THR A 13 11.82 30.64 21.76
C THR A 13 11.27 30.27 23.14
N TRP A 14 10.65 31.21 23.85
CA TRP A 14 10.02 30.96 25.15
C TRP A 14 8.72 30.15 25.01
N ILE A 15 7.82 30.46 24.06
CA ILE A 15 6.54 29.75 23.91
C ILE A 15 6.76 28.26 23.53
N VAL A 16 7.74 27.96 22.68
CA VAL A 16 8.05 26.57 22.28
C VAL A 16 8.71 25.80 23.43
N SER A 17 9.51 26.45 24.27
CA SER A 17 10.09 25.83 25.48
C SER A 17 9.06 25.63 26.60
N SER A 18 8.08 26.52 26.74
CA SER A 18 7.04 26.44 27.78
C SER A 18 5.99 25.36 27.48
N LEU A 19 5.68 25.09 26.21
CA LEU A 19 4.75 24.00 25.81
C LEU A 19 5.30 22.60 26.17
N LEU A 20 6.63 22.42 26.18
CA LEU A 20 7.28 21.18 26.59
C LEU A 20 7.23 20.91 28.11
N HIS A 21 6.79 21.87 28.92
CA HIS A 21 6.72 21.79 30.39
C HIS A 21 5.31 21.98 30.97
N LEU A 22 4.28 21.99 30.12
CA LEU A 22 2.89 22.10 30.58
C LEU A 22 2.51 20.93 31.50
N HIS A 23 1.85 21.26 32.62
CA HIS A 23 1.25 20.27 33.51
C HIS A 23 0.02 19.63 32.85
N ILE A 24 -0.34 18.41 33.26
CA ILE A 24 -1.43 17.61 32.65
C ILE A 24 -2.75 18.39 32.51
N GLY A 25 -3.06 19.28 33.47
CA GLY A 25 -4.27 20.12 33.43
C GLY A 25 -4.28 21.16 32.29
N GLU A 26 -3.12 21.65 31.87
CA GLU A 26 -3.02 22.69 30.84
C GLU A 26 -3.19 22.12 29.43
N TYR A 27 -2.72 20.90 29.19
CA TYR A 27 -3.01 20.16 27.94
C TYR A 27 -4.50 19.86 27.78
N ILE A 28 -5.20 19.57 28.88
CA ILE A 28 -6.64 19.31 28.90
C ILE A 28 -7.41 20.60 28.57
N ASN A 29 -7.08 21.69 29.25
CA ASN A 29 -7.71 22.99 29.01
C ASN A 29 -7.47 23.50 27.58
N LEU A 30 -6.26 23.32 27.04
CA LEU A 30 -5.95 23.71 25.66
C LEU A 30 -6.73 22.88 24.64
N SER A 31 -6.92 21.58 24.88
CA SER A 31 -7.71 20.72 23.99
C SER A 31 -9.20 21.08 24.01
N LEU A 32 -9.74 21.40 25.19
CA LEU A 32 -11.10 21.92 25.34
C LEU A 32 -11.25 23.28 24.66
N LEU A 33 -10.27 24.17 24.82
CA LEU A 33 -10.27 25.48 24.15
C LEU A 33 -10.24 25.34 22.62
N ILE A 34 -9.42 24.43 22.09
CA ILE A 34 -9.35 24.15 20.65
C ILE A 34 -10.72 23.62 20.17
N LEU A 35 -11.30 22.65 20.87
CA LEU A 35 -12.61 22.09 20.53
C LEU A 35 -13.72 23.16 20.57
N SER A 36 -13.74 24.03 21.60
CA SER A 36 -14.71 25.14 21.70
C SER A 36 -14.46 26.22 20.63
N SER A 37 -13.21 26.49 20.25
CA SER A 37 -12.89 27.41 19.15
C SER A 37 -13.29 26.86 17.77
N CYS A 38 -13.19 25.54 17.58
CA CYS A 38 -13.64 24.85 16.36
C CYS A 38 -15.18 24.80 16.26
N ALA A 39 -15.88 24.68 17.40
CA ALA A 39 -17.35 24.76 17.46
C ALA A 39 -17.91 26.13 17.02
N GLY A 40 -17.10 27.20 17.08
CA GLY A 40 -17.47 28.54 16.63
C GLY A 40 -17.44 28.76 15.11
N VAL A 41 -16.87 27.82 14.33
CA VAL A 41 -16.70 27.96 12.87
C VAL A 41 -17.87 27.36 12.08
N ASN A 42 -18.71 26.53 12.70
CA ASN A 42 -19.99 26.07 12.16
C ASN A 42 -20.99 26.02 13.33
N GLY A 43 -21.94 26.95 13.37
CA GLY A 43 -22.79 27.28 14.53
C GLY A 43 -23.77 26.20 15.01
N VAL A 44 -23.32 24.97 15.29
CA VAL A 44 -24.14 23.87 15.83
C VAL A 44 -23.32 22.95 16.75
N PHE A 45 -22.61 23.45 17.77
CA PHE A 45 -22.09 22.57 18.83
C PHE A 45 -22.16 23.25 20.20
N ARG A 46 -23.02 22.74 21.10
CA ARG A 46 -23.08 23.11 22.52
C ARG A 46 -21.87 22.54 23.26
N ASP A 47 -21.21 23.36 24.10
CA ASP A 47 -20.02 23.06 24.92
C ASP A 47 -20.08 21.74 25.74
N ASN A 48 -21.28 21.24 26.05
CA ASN A 48 -21.45 20.05 26.90
C ASN A 48 -20.91 18.73 26.31
N ASN A 49 -20.75 18.61 24.99
CA ASN A 49 -20.27 17.37 24.37
C ASN A 49 -18.74 17.19 24.44
N ALA A 50 -17.97 18.28 24.41
CA ALA A 50 -16.50 18.23 24.48
C ALA A 50 -16.01 17.82 25.88
N MET A 51 -16.60 18.38 26.94
CA MET A 51 -16.34 17.98 28.33
C MET A 51 -16.65 16.50 28.58
N ASN A 52 -17.73 15.97 27.98
CA ASN A 52 -18.10 14.56 28.10
C ASN A 52 -17.11 13.61 27.41
N LEU A 53 -16.52 14.00 26.27
CA LEU A 53 -15.52 13.19 25.56
C LEU A 53 -14.19 13.07 26.33
N VAL A 54 -13.73 14.18 26.91
CA VAL A 54 -12.52 14.22 27.75
C VAL A 54 -12.76 13.40 29.03
N ALA A 55 -13.89 13.60 29.70
CA ALA A 55 -14.27 12.83 30.89
C ALA A 55 -14.42 11.33 30.57
N PHE A 56 -15.05 10.97 29.44
CA PHE A 56 -15.21 9.58 29.01
C PHE A 56 -13.87 8.91 28.68
N SER A 57 -12.96 9.59 27.97
CA SER A 57 -11.63 9.05 27.64
C SER A 57 -10.73 8.93 28.88
N ILE A 58 -10.84 9.86 29.84
CA ILE A 58 -10.13 9.79 31.13
C ILE A 58 -10.66 8.61 31.95
N LYS A 59 -11.98 8.45 32.03
CA LYS A 59 -12.66 7.42 32.83
C LYS A 59 -12.44 6.00 32.28
N THR A 60 -12.26 5.85 30.97
CA THR A 60 -12.08 4.54 30.31
C THR A 60 -10.61 4.13 30.10
N LYS A 61 -9.67 5.08 29.94
CA LYS A 61 -8.27 4.77 29.57
C LYS A 61 -7.23 5.22 30.61
N GLY A 62 -7.64 5.98 31.62
CA GLY A 62 -6.77 6.53 32.67
C GLY A 62 -6.08 7.84 32.28
N LEU A 63 -5.91 8.73 33.26
CA LEU A 63 -5.41 10.11 33.08
C LEU A 63 -4.01 10.17 32.45
N GLN A 64 -3.11 9.28 32.86
CA GLN A 64 -1.73 9.21 32.35
C GLN A 64 -1.66 8.79 30.88
N ASN A 65 -2.50 7.83 30.45
CA ASN A 65 -2.54 7.41 29.05
C ASN A 65 -3.16 8.46 28.13
N PHE A 66 -4.14 9.20 28.64
CA PHE A 66 -4.74 10.34 27.93
C PHE A 66 -3.73 11.48 27.76
N ALA A 67 -3.04 11.87 28.84
CA ALA A 67 -1.98 12.90 28.80
C ALA A 67 -0.82 12.52 27.87
N ARG A 68 -0.39 11.25 27.89
CA ARG A 68 0.65 10.75 26.97
C ARG A 68 0.21 10.84 25.52
N ARG A 69 -1.04 10.46 25.20
CA ARG A 69 -1.60 10.57 23.84
C ARG A 69 -1.66 12.03 23.38
N LEU A 70 -2.12 12.93 24.24
CA LEU A 70 -2.14 14.36 23.97
C LEU A 70 -0.75 14.89 23.65
N ARG A 71 0.25 14.60 24.49
CA ARG A 71 1.64 14.99 24.24
C ARG A 71 2.11 14.50 22.87
N THR A 72 1.83 13.24 22.52
CA THR A 72 2.18 12.68 21.21
C THR A 72 1.55 13.45 20.05
N VAL A 73 0.28 13.85 20.15
CA VAL A 73 -0.42 14.63 19.12
C VAL A 73 0.27 15.99 18.89
N PHE A 74 0.59 16.73 19.96
CA PHE A 74 1.31 18.01 19.85
C PHE A 74 2.76 17.83 19.36
N THR A 75 3.38 16.65 19.60
CA THR A 75 4.69 16.33 19.00
C THR A 75 4.60 15.92 17.54
N ARG A 76 3.44 15.57 17.01
CA ARG A 76 3.21 15.17 15.60
C ARG A 76 2.76 16.34 14.75
N PHE A 77 1.77 17.08 15.22
CA PHE A 77 1.15 18.17 14.47
C PHE A 77 1.53 19.54 15.03
N GLY A 78 1.42 20.56 14.18
CA GLY A 78 1.49 21.95 14.60
C GLY A 78 0.12 22.62 14.47
N PHE A 79 0.00 23.83 15.00
CA PHE A 79 -1.20 24.67 14.79
C PHE A 79 -1.30 25.25 13.38
N SER A 80 -0.24 25.08 12.57
CA SER A 80 -0.18 25.47 11.16
C SER A 80 0.40 24.32 10.35
N GLU A 81 0.23 24.40 9.02
CA GLU A 81 0.70 23.40 8.06
C GLU A 81 2.22 23.16 8.06
N LYS A 82 3.02 24.11 8.59
CA LYS A 82 4.49 24.12 8.44
C LYS A 82 5.16 22.78 8.77
N LYS A 83 4.67 22.09 9.80
CA LYS A 83 5.26 20.83 10.26
C LYS A 83 4.93 19.68 9.31
N THR A 84 3.67 19.54 8.92
CA THR A 84 3.21 18.52 7.98
C THR A 84 3.79 18.77 6.59
N ARG A 85 3.82 20.02 6.13
CA ARG A 85 4.50 20.46 4.90
C ARG A 85 5.96 19.99 4.89
N LYS A 86 6.72 20.26 5.96
CA LYS A 86 8.12 19.79 6.09
C LYS A 86 8.23 18.26 6.04
N ALA A 87 7.31 17.56 6.71
CA ALA A 87 7.26 16.11 6.72
C ALA A 87 7.01 15.51 5.32
N LEU A 88 6.01 16.00 4.59
CA LEU A 88 5.70 15.59 3.23
C LEU A 88 6.89 15.80 2.29
N TYR A 89 7.49 16.99 2.31
CA TYR A 89 8.70 17.27 1.53
C TYR A 89 9.89 16.40 1.92
N THR A 90 10.01 16.00 3.19
CA THR A 90 11.09 15.08 3.62
C THR A 90 10.97 13.72 2.93
N ILE A 91 9.74 13.19 2.78
CA ILE A 91 9.50 11.93 2.06
C ILE A 91 9.82 12.10 0.58
N ILE A 92 9.27 13.15 -0.06
CA ILE A 92 9.50 13.44 -1.49
C ILE A 92 11.00 13.56 -1.79
N GLN A 93 11.74 14.37 -1.01
CA GLN A 93 13.18 14.57 -1.20
C GLN A 93 13.99 13.28 -1.01
N SER A 94 13.54 12.38 -0.14
CA SER A 94 14.23 11.09 0.08
C SER A 94 14.14 10.17 -1.14
N LEU A 95 13.14 10.36 -2.01
CA LEU A 95 12.90 9.55 -3.21
C LEU A 95 13.48 10.14 -4.49
N GLN A 96 13.83 11.43 -4.49
CA GLN A 96 14.38 12.11 -5.67
C GLN A 96 15.64 11.44 -6.23
N ALA A 97 16.55 10.99 -5.34
CA ALA A 97 17.77 10.29 -5.74
C ALA A 97 17.53 8.93 -6.42
N TYR A 98 16.30 8.42 -6.35
CA TYR A 98 15.84 7.18 -6.94
C TYR A 98 14.91 7.41 -8.14
N HIS A 99 14.80 8.66 -8.61
CA HIS A 99 13.88 9.07 -9.69
C HIS A 99 12.43 8.64 -9.44
N ALA A 100 12.02 8.65 -8.16
CA ALA A 100 10.72 8.19 -7.70
C ALA A 100 10.00 9.28 -6.91
N ALA A 101 8.71 9.06 -6.67
CA ALA A 101 7.85 9.91 -5.87
C ALA A 101 6.91 9.07 -5.01
N PRO A 102 6.39 9.61 -3.89
CA PRO A 102 5.49 8.88 -3.00
C PRO A 102 4.03 8.98 -3.47
N THR A 103 3.19 8.14 -2.89
CA THR A 103 1.71 8.23 -2.99
C THR A 103 1.12 8.61 -1.63
N PHE A 104 0.36 9.69 -1.55
CA PHE A 104 -0.32 10.09 -0.32
C PHE A 104 -1.83 9.90 -0.42
N PHE A 105 -2.47 9.35 0.62
CA PHE A 105 -3.92 9.27 0.70
C PHE A 105 -4.44 10.30 1.68
N ILE A 106 -5.46 11.07 1.31
CA ILE A 106 -5.99 12.15 2.17
C ILE A 106 -7.52 12.13 2.26
N PRO A 107 -8.12 12.28 3.46
CA PRO A 107 -9.57 12.43 3.57
C PRO A 107 -10.02 13.73 2.89
N ALA A 108 -11.12 13.67 2.15
CA ALA A 108 -11.58 14.81 1.35
C ALA A 108 -11.81 16.08 2.18
N VAL A 109 -12.35 15.96 3.41
CA VAL A 109 -12.53 17.12 4.28
C VAL A 109 -11.21 17.81 4.68
N VAL A 110 -10.13 17.04 4.80
CA VAL A 110 -8.79 17.57 5.09
C VAL A 110 -8.21 18.22 3.84
N LEU A 111 -8.36 17.58 2.68
CA LEU A 111 -7.98 18.17 1.39
C LEU A 111 -8.66 19.54 1.19
N ARG A 112 -9.97 19.63 1.42
CA ARG A 112 -10.73 20.89 1.24
C ARG A 112 -10.15 22.03 2.08
N ARG A 113 -9.66 21.75 3.29
CA ARG A 113 -9.06 22.76 4.19
C ARG A 113 -7.65 23.16 3.77
N HIS A 114 -6.94 22.30 3.05
CA HIS A 114 -5.51 22.43 2.76
C HIS A 114 -5.19 22.27 1.27
N ALA A 115 -6.11 22.70 0.38
CA ALA A 115 -6.02 22.47 -1.05
C ALA A 115 -4.72 23.03 -1.66
N ASP A 116 -4.30 24.24 -1.24
CA ASP A 116 -3.06 24.86 -1.72
C ASP A 116 -1.82 24.02 -1.37
N LEU A 117 -1.72 23.55 -0.13
CA LEU A 117 -0.63 22.65 0.29
C LEU A 117 -0.63 21.38 -0.56
N ILE A 118 -1.79 20.74 -0.77
CA ILE A 118 -1.85 19.50 -1.52
C ILE A 118 -1.54 19.72 -3.01
N SER A 119 -1.97 20.85 -3.58
CA SER A 119 -1.57 21.25 -4.94
C SER A 119 -0.04 21.35 -5.05
N GLU A 120 0.62 22.02 -4.10
CA GLU A 120 2.10 22.12 -4.10
C GLU A 120 2.78 20.74 -4.00
N ILE A 121 2.18 19.80 -3.29
CA ILE A 121 2.68 18.42 -3.15
C ILE A 121 2.51 17.63 -4.45
N VAL A 122 1.39 17.78 -5.14
CA VAL A 122 1.15 17.20 -6.47
C VAL A 122 2.12 17.78 -7.50
N ASP A 123 2.31 19.10 -7.50
CA ASP A 123 3.26 19.80 -8.39
C ASP A 123 4.71 19.36 -8.15
N SER A 124 5.00 18.83 -6.96
CA SER A 124 6.29 18.23 -6.62
C SER A 124 6.44 16.77 -7.08
N GLY A 125 5.45 16.23 -7.80
CA GLY A 125 5.45 14.91 -8.43
C GLY A 125 4.80 13.78 -7.61
N ALA A 126 4.35 14.06 -6.38
CA ALA A 126 3.66 13.05 -5.57
C ALA A 126 2.29 12.71 -6.15
N GLU A 127 1.89 11.44 -6.05
CA GLU A 127 0.51 11.04 -6.29
C GLU A 127 -0.34 11.36 -5.06
N VAL A 128 -1.61 11.74 -5.28
CA VAL A 128 -2.60 11.87 -4.22
C VAL A 128 -3.82 10.99 -4.52
N GLY A 129 -4.17 10.12 -3.58
CA GLY A 129 -5.34 9.25 -3.61
C GLY A 129 -6.38 9.63 -2.55
N VAL A 130 -7.59 9.09 -2.71
CA VAL A 130 -8.73 9.36 -1.82
C VAL A 130 -8.63 8.51 -0.55
N HIS A 131 -8.79 9.11 0.62
CA HIS A 131 -8.82 8.41 1.93
C HIS A 131 -10.17 8.51 2.64
N GLY A 132 -11.25 8.28 1.89
CA GLY A 132 -12.62 8.55 2.33
C GLY A 132 -13.01 10.03 2.31
N PHE A 133 -14.30 10.31 2.54
CA PHE A 133 -14.76 11.68 2.71
C PHE A 133 -14.29 12.24 4.06
N VAL A 134 -14.54 11.47 5.11
CA VAL A 134 -14.03 11.65 6.48
C VAL A 134 -13.26 10.39 6.88
N HIS A 135 -12.54 10.45 8.01
CA HIS A 135 -11.74 9.32 8.49
C HIS A 135 -12.57 8.35 9.35
N ASN A 136 -13.56 7.70 8.74
CA ASN A 136 -14.41 6.67 9.35
C ASN A 136 -14.14 5.27 8.75
N ASP A 137 -14.61 4.24 9.44
CA ASP A 137 -14.39 2.85 9.06
C ASP A 137 -15.53 2.34 8.17
N PHE A 138 -15.21 2.07 6.90
CA PHE A 138 -16.21 1.70 5.88
C PHE A 138 -16.84 0.32 6.15
N ARG A 139 -16.24 -0.51 7.02
CA ARG A 139 -16.83 -1.81 7.40
C ARG A 139 -18.18 -1.65 8.08
N TYR A 140 -18.40 -0.52 8.76
CA TYR A 140 -19.62 -0.23 9.51
C TYR A 140 -20.60 0.65 8.74
N LEU A 141 -20.27 1.04 7.50
CA LEU A 141 -21.15 1.78 6.62
C LEU A 141 -21.95 0.80 5.74
N SER A 142 -23.22 1.09 5.52
CA SER A 142 -24.01 0.44 4.48
C SER A 142 -23.45 0.76 3.09
N ARG A 143 -23.74 -0.07 2.09
CA ARG A 143 -23.35 0.18 0.69
C ARG A 143 -23.76 1.58 0.20
N GLN A 144 -24.95 2.05 0.57
CA GLN A 144 -25.45 3.37 0.18
C GLN A 144 -24.63 4.50 0.81
N GLU A 145 -24.26 4.36 2.08
CA GLU A 145 -23.40 5.35 2.76
C GLU A 145 -21.98 5.35 2.18
N GLN A 146 -21.43 4.17 1.87
CA GLN A 146 -20.14 4.07 1.20
C GLN A 146 -20.15 4.74 -0.18
N ASP A 147 -21.20 4.50 -0.98
CA ASP A 147 -21.40 5.13 -2.28
C ASP A 147 -21.51 6.66 -2.16
N ALA A 148 -22.37 7.14 -1.26
CA ALA A 148 -22.58 8.56 -1.02
C ALA A 148 -21.28 9.26 -0.58
N GLN A 149 -20.56 8.69 0.40
CA GLN A 149 -19.30 9.25 0.88
C GLN A 149 -18.21 9.20 -0.19
N THR A 150 -18.16 8.15 -1.01
CA THR A 150 -17.21 8.07 -2.12
C THR A 150 -17.47 9.17 -3.14
N HIS A 151 -18.72 9.39 -3.56
CA HIS A 151 -19.09 10.48 -4.46
C HIS A 151 -18.80 11.88 -3.86
N GLN A 152 -19.08 12.08 -2.56
CA GLN A 152 -18.73 13.33 -1.87
C GLN A 152 -17.22 13.57 -1.88
N ALA A 153 -16.42 12.54 -1.62
CA ALA A 153 -14.97 12.65 -1.66
C ALA A 153 -14.47 13.02 -3.06
N MET A 154 -14.98 12.35 -4.09
CA MET A 154 -14.65 12.64 -5.50
C MET A 154 -14.99 14.09 -5.88
N SER A 155 -16.16 14.59 -5.48
CA SER A 155 -16.56 15.99 -5.73
C SER A 155 -15.52 16.97 -5.18
N VAL A 156 -15.03 16.75 -3.96
CA VAL A 156 -14.02 17.62 -3.35
C VAL A 156 -12.71 17.60 -4.12
N PHE A 157 -12.24 16.42 -4.52
CA PHE A 157 -11.01 16.30 -5.31
C PHE A 157 -11.15 17.01 -6.67
N GLN A 158 -12.30 16.88 -7.32
CA GLN A 158 -12.62 17.56 -8.58
C GLN A 158 -12.69 19.08 -8.41
N GLU A 159 -13.37 19.57 -7.36
CA GLU A 159 -13.44 20.99 -7.00
C GLU A 159 -12.05 21.59 -6.73
N ALA A 160 -11.21 20.85 -5.99
CA ALA A 160 -9.83 21.22 -5.70
C ALA A 160 -8.88 21.02 -6.90
N ARG A 161 -9.36 20.45 -8.00
CA ARG A 161 -8.57 20.11 -9.21
C ARG A 161 -7.36 19.23 -8.92
N ILE A 162 -7.46 18.37 -7.91
CA ILE A 162 -6.43 17.39 -7.58
C ILE A 162 -6.75 16.10 -8.35
N PRO A 163 -5.85 15.60 -9.22
CA PRO A 163 -6.06 14.33 -9.91
C PRO A 163 -6.02 13.18 -8.90
N PHE A 164 -6.88 12.18 -9.10
CA PHE A 164 -6.91 10.98 -8.27
C PHE A 164 -7.27 9.76 -9.12
N GLN A 165 -6.60 8.64 -8.84
CA GLN A 165 -6.85 7.35 -9.50
C GLN A 165 -7.09 6.22 -8.49
N GLY A 166 -6.66 6.41 -7.25
CA GLY A 166 -6.66 5.39 -6.21
C GLY A 166 -7.49 5.75 -4.98
N PHE A 167 -7.89 4.70 -4.25
CA PHE A 167 -8.56 4.81 -2.96
C PHE A 167 -7.86 3.94 -1.90
N ARG A 168 -7.75 4.45 -0.67
CA ARG A 168 -7.41 3.66 0.52
C ARG A 168 -8.40 4.01 1.62
N ASN A 169 -9.00 3.03 2.25
CA ASN A 169 -9.92 3.21 3.35
C ASN A 169 -9.16 3.57 4.63
N PRO A 170 -9.72 4.46 5.47
CA PRO A 170 -9.24 4.65 6.82
C PRO A 170 -9.17 3.31 7.57
N TYR A 171 -8.10 3.14 8.37
CA TYR A 171 -7.82 1.90 9.12
C TYR A 171 -7.66 0.65 8.25
N LEU A 172 -7.50 0.79 6.93
CA LEU A 172 -7.58 -0.33 5.98
C LEU A 172 -8.89 -1.13 6.14
N GLY A 173 -9.94 -0.45 6.62
CA GLY A 173 -11.24 -1.04 6.93
C GLY A 173 -12.14 -1.05 5.70
N TRP A 174 -12.28 -2.21 5.06
CA TRP A 174 -13.08 -2.41 3.87
C TRP A 174 -13.93 -3.68 3.96
N ASN A 175 -14.98 -3.75 3.14
CA ASN A 175 -15.81 -4.92 2.89
C ASN A 175 -16.14 -5.04 1.39
N GLU A 176 -16.88 -6.07 1.00
CA GLU A 176 -17.26 -6.34 -0.39
C GLU A 176 -17.99 -5.19 -1.08
N ASP A 177 -18.81 -4.46 -0.35
CA ASP A 177 -19.55 -3.33 -0.89
C ASP A 177 -18.61 -2.19 -1.28
N ALA A 178 -17.52 -1.99 -0.54
CA ALA A 178 -16.54 -0.95 -0.83
C ALA A 178 -15.88 -1.18 -2.19
N LEU A 179 -15.49 -2.43 -2.48
CA LEU A 179 -14.86 -2.79 -3.74
C LEU A 179 -15.82 -2.61 -4.92
N ARG A 180 -17.09 -3.00 -4.76
CA ARG A 180 -18.14 -2.76 -5.76
C ARG A 180 -18.36 -1.26 -6.00
N VAL A 181 -18.37 -0.45 -4.94
CA VAL A 181 -18.51 1.01 -5.04
C VAL A 181 -17.31 1.60 -5.77
N PHE A 182 -16.07 1.26 -5.38
CA PHE A 182 -14.87 1.82 -6.01
C PHE A 182 -14.77 1.45 -7.49
N ALA A 183 -15.09 0.21 -7.85
CA ALA A 183 -15.17 -0.21 -9.25
C ALA A 183 -16.26 0.57 -10.01
N GLY A 184 -17.45 0.72 -9.42
CA GLY A 184 -18.57 1.47 -10.02
C GLY A 184 -18.28 2.98 -10.20
N CYS A 185 -17.51 3.57 -9.30
CA CYS A 185 -17.06 4.96 -9.38
C CYS A 185 -15.88 5.18 -10.33
N GLY A 186 -15.30 4.10 -10.89
CA GLY A 186 -14.23 4.19 -11.88
C GLY A 186 -12.83 4.42 -11.32
N PHE A 187 -12.57 4.10 -10.04
CA PHE A 187 -11.21 4.09 -9.52
C PHE A 187 -10.36 3.06 -10.29
N SER A 188 -9.10 3.42 -10.57
CA SER A 188 -8.18 2.50 -11.25
C SER A 188 -7.62 1.45 -10.30
N TYR A 189 -7.45 1.80 -9.03
CA TYR A 189 -6.96 0.88 -8.02
C TYR A 189 -7.45 1.19 -6.60
N GLU A 190 -7.34 0.21 -5.71
CA GLU A 190 -7.47 0.37 -4.27
C GLU A 190 -6.26 -0.23 -3.54
N SER A 191 -5.96 0.24 -2.32
CA SER A 191 -4.84 -0.28 -1.52
C SER A 191 -5.18 -0.51 -0.06
N ASN A 192 -6.03 -1.52 0.19
CA ASN A 192 -6.53 -1.87 1.53
C ASN A 192 -6.12 -3.25 2.06
N LEU A 193 -5.73 -4.18 1.19
CA LEU A 193 -5.40 -5.54 1.61
C LEU A 193 -4.08 -5.57 2.39
N ALA A 194 -4.16 -5.73 3.71
CA ALA A 194 -3.00 -5.74 4.60
C ALA A 194 -2.32 -7.11 4.62
N VAL A 195 -1.12 -7.21 4.05
CA VAL A 195 -0.31 -8.43 3.98
C VAL A 195 0.70 -8.45 5.10
N LEU A 196 0.61 -9.46 5.96
CA LEU A 196 1.43 -9.61 7.16
C LEU A 196 2.77 -10.29 6.87
N HIS A 197 3.85 -9.53 7.03
CA HIS A 197 5.20 -10.06 7.04
C HIS A 197 5.59 -10.53 8.44
N GLU A 198 5.97 -11.80 8.56
CA GLU A 198 6.38 -12.43 9.82
C GLU A 198 7.82 -12.04 10.22
N VAL A 199 8.05 -10.75 10.46
CA VAL A 199 9.33 -10.16 10.87
C VAL A 199 9.35 -9.72 12.34
N ILE A 200 8.22 -9.89 13.04
CA ILE A 200 8.07 -9.66 14.48
C ILE A 200 7.73 -11.01 15.11
N ASP A 201 8.58 -11.47 16.03
CA ASP A 201 8.31 -12.65 16.84
C ASP A 201 7.34 -12.28 17.98
N PRO A 202 6.07 -12.75 17.97
CA PRO A 202 5.11 -12.44 19.01
C PRO A 202 5.51 -13.00 20.38
N GLU A 203 6.30 -14.07 20.42
CA GLU A 203 6.73 -14.69 21.66
C GLU A 203 7.78 -13.85 22.40
N SER A 204 8.56 -13.07 21.65
CA SER A 204 9.48 -12.09 22.22
C SER A 204 8.80 -10.86 22.85
N LEU A 205 7.49 -10.66 22.60
CA LEU A 205 6.75 -9.49 23.09
C LEU A 205 6.22 -9.68 24.50
N SER A 206 6.26 -8.61 25.30
CA SER A 206 5.54 -8.59 26.58
C SER A 206 4.02 -8.71 26.36
N PRO A 207 3.24 -9.22 27.33
CA PRO A 207 1.80 -9.43 27.16
C PRO A 207 1.04 -8.17 26.71
N LEU A 208 1.45 -6.98 27.18
CA LEU A 208 0.84 -5.71 26.79
C LEU A 208 1.10 -5.37 25.31
N LEU A 209 2.33 -5.57 24.83
CA LEU A 209 2.70 -5.30 23.45
C LEU A 209 2.07 -6.33 22.51
N ARG A 210 2.05 -7.60 22.91
CA ARG A 210 1.39 -8.69 22.18
C ARG A 210 -0.10 -8.40 21.97
N GLY A 211 -0.83 -8.06 23.04
CA GLY A 211 -2.25 -7.70 22.92
C GLY A 211 -2.50 -6.41 22.11
N GLY A 212 -1.53 -5.49 22.04
CA GLY A 212 -1.59 -4.32 21.16
C GLY A 212 -1.35 -4.67 19.68
N TYR A 213 -0.42 -5.58 19.43
CA TYR A 213 -0.09 -6.11 18.10
C TYR A 213 -1.28 -6.90 17.52
N GLU A 214 -1.84 -7.85 18.26
CA GLU A 214 -3.01 -8.64 17.88
C GLU A 214 -4.23 -7.76 17.53
N LYS A 215 -4.47 -6.70 18.31
CA LYS A 215 -5.53 -5.73 18.00
C LYS A 215 -5.31 -5.00 16.68
N SER A 216 -4.05 -4.77 16.29
CA SER A 216 -3.72 -4.10 15.03
C SER A 216 -3.89 -5.05 13.85
N LEU A 217 -3.49 -6.32 14.03
CA LEU A 217 -3.76 -7.37 13.05
C LEU A 217 -5.27 -7.53 12.78
N ALA A 218 -6.08 -7.54 13.84
CA ALA A 218 -7.54 -7.59 13.71
C ALA A 218 -8.12 -6.32 13.07
N LEU A 219 -7.61 -5.13 13.46
CA LEU A 219 -8.05 -3.85 12.88
C LEU A 219 -7.83 -3.83 11.36
N PHE A 220 -6.64 -4.22 10.91
CA PHE A 220 -6.22 -4.20 9.52
C PHE A 220 -6.68 -5.40 8.69
N GLN A 221 -7.39 -6.37 9.30
CA GLN A 221 -7.83 -7.59 8.62
C GLN A 221 -6.62 -8.32 7.99
N ALA A 222 -5.56 -8.47 8.78
CA ALA A 222 -4.27 -8.97 8.33
C ALA A 222 -4.39 -10.33 7.62
N THR A 223 -3.82 -10.41 6.42
CA THR A 223 -3.79 -11.60 5.56
C THR A 223 -2.38 -12.19 5.56
N PRO A 224 -2.22 -13.53 5.53
CA PRO A 224 -0.91 -14.16 5.43
C PRO A 224 -0.13 -13.70 4.20
N CYS A 225 1.19 -13.61 4.35
CA CYS A 225 2.08 -13.28 3.24
C CYS A 225 2.33 -14.50 2.36
N THR A 226 1.84 -14.45 1.11
CA THR A 226 2.13 -15.42 0.05
C THR A 226 2.67 -14.67 -1.18
N THR A 227 3.29 -15.39 -2.12
CA THR A 227 3.73 -14.80 -3.40
C THR A 227 2.57 -14.13 -4.14
N TYR A 228 1.38 -14.73 -4.10
CA TYR A 228 0.17 -14.14 -4.67
C TYR A 228 -0.25 -12.86 -3.93
N ALA A 229 -0.31 -12.90 -2.60
CA ALA A 229 -0.73 -11.75 -1.80
C ALA A 229 0.18 -10.53 -1.97
N LEU A 230 1.45 -10.73 -2.35
CA LEU A 230 2.40 -9.65 -2.62
C LEU A 230 2.34 -9.10 -4.05
N ARG A 231 1.46 -9.61 -4.91
CA ARG A 231 1.24 -9.11 -6.27
C ARG A 231 -0.11 -8.39 -6.36
N PRO A 232 -0.19 -7.27 -7.10
CA PRO A 232 -1.49 -6.73 -7.47
C PRO A 232 -2.32 -7.76 -8.26
N HIS A 233 -3.63 -7.65 -8.20
CA HIS A 233 -4.56 -8.49 -8.97
C HIS A 233 -5.81 -7.71 -9.32
N PHE A 234 -6.45 -8.03 -10.44
CA PHE A 234 -7.69 -7.39 -10.83
C PHE A 234 -8.89 -8.02 -10.12
N GLU A 235 -9.85 -7.17 -9.84
CA GLU A 235 -11.21 -7.57 -9.56
C GLU A 235 -12.16 -6.78 -10.45
N GLY A 236 -12.65 -7.45 -11.49
CA GLY A 236 -13.29 -6.76 -12.61
C GLY A 236 -12.34 -5.73 -13.21
N SER A 237 -12.70 -4.45 -13.14
CA SER A 237 -11.87 -3.35 -13.65
C SER A 237 -10.97 -2.69 -12.59
N LEU A 238 -11.16 -3.01 -11.31
CA LEU A 238 -10.43 -2.40 -10.20
C LEU A 238 -9.17 -3.19 -9.90
N LEU A 239 -8.00 -2.55 -9.88
CA LEU A 239 -6.77 -3.21 -9.45
C LEU A 239 -6.63 -3.15 -7.93
N ARG A 240 -6.43 -4.31 -7.29
CA ARG A 240 -6.15 -4.40 -5.87
C ARG A 240 -4.64 -4.39 -5.64
N ILE A 241 -4.12 -3.36 -4.97
CA ILE A 241 -2.70 -3.22 -4.66
C ILE A 241 -2.45 -3.49 -3.16
N PRO A 242 -1.75 -4.58 -2.81
CA PRO A 242 -1.54 -4.93 -1.40
C PRO A 242 -0.70 -3.88 -0.66
N ILE A 243 -0.99 -3.74 0.64
CA ILE A 243 -0.19 -2.94 1.58
C ILE A 243 0.52 -3.87 2.56
N SER A 244 1.80 -3.60 2.85
CA SER A 244 2.60 -4.46 3.72
C SER A 244 2.57 -3.99 5.17
N ILE A 245 2.32 -4.92 6.09
CA ILE A 245 2.43 -4.70 7.54
C ILE A 245 3.49 -5.64 8.14
N PRO A 246 4.19 -5.26 9.25
CA PRO A 246 3.94 -4.09 10.10
C PRO A 246 4.31 -2.77 9.43
N ASP A 247 3.42 -1.79 9.55
CA ASP A 247 3.63 -0.41 9.12
C ASP A 247 4.21 0.46 10.25
N ASP A 248 4.36 1.76 10.01
CA ASP A 248 4.86 2.70 11.01
C ASP A 248 3.90 2.88 12.20
N GLU A 249 2.58 2.75 12.05
CA GLU A 249 1.66 2.75 13.21
C GLU A 249 1.95 1.56 14.12
N MET A 250 2.03 0.35 13.56
CA MET A 250 2.32 -0.86 14.32
C MET A 250 3.68 -0.78 15.00
N LEU A 251 4.73 -0.39 14.28
CA LEU A 251 6.08 -0.33 14.83
C LEU A 251 6.19 0.73 15.95
N PHE A 252 5.72 1.95 15.71
CA PHE A 252 5.96 3.06 16.63
C PHE A 252 4.93 3.11 17.78
N ASP A 253 3.64 2.92 17.48
CA ASP A 253 2.57 3.12 18.46
C ASP A 253 2.18 1.85 19.21
N ARG A 254 2.28 0.68 18.55
CA ARG A 254 1.87 -0.60 19.14
C ARG A 254 3.05 -1.32 19.78
N LEU A 255 4.12 -1.49 19.02
CA LEU A 255 5.32 -2.22 19.42
C LEU A 255 6.37 -1.35 20.12
N ARG A 256 6.23 -0.02 20.07
CA ARG A 256 7.17 0.96 20.68
C ARG A 256 8.60 0.86 20.14
N ILE A 257 8.76 0.34 18.92
CA ILE A 257 10.02 0.26 18.21
C ILE A 257 10.26 1.62 17.55
N THR A 258 11.09 2.44 18.19
CA THR A 258 11.38 3.83 17.76
C THR A 258 12.84 4.05 17.39
N ASP A 259 13.72 3.07 17.61
CA ASP A 259 15.10 3.12 17.13
C ASP A 259 15.10 3.06 15.59
N PRO A 260 15.54 4.13 14.90
CA PRO A 260 15.49 4.18 13.45
C PRO A 260 16.34 3.10 12.77
N GLN A 261 17.41 2.64 13.42
CA GLN A 261 18.20 1.54 12.86
C GLN A 261 17.43 0.21 12.91
N LYS A 262 16.78 -0.08 14.04
CA LYS A 262 15.92 -1.26 14.17
C LYS A 262 14.75 -1.23 13.20
N VAL A 263 14.06 -0.08 13.05
CA VAL A 263 12.99 0.07 12.06
C VAL A 263 13.52 -0.15 10.64
N GLY A 264 14.66 0.46 10.28
CA GLY A 264 15.28 0.29 8.97
C GLY A 264 15.67 -1.17 8.67
N ARG A 265 16.14 -1.91 9.69
CA ARG A 265 16.43 -3.35 9.57
C ARG A 265 15.17 -4.17 9.31
N ILE A 266 14.08 -3.91 10.05
CA ILE A 266 12.79 -4.58 9.84
C ILE A 266 12.28 -4.33 8.41
N CYS A 267 12.26 -3.06 7.96
CA CYS A 267 11.87 -2.73 6.59
C CYS A 267 12.78 -3.41 5.54
N SER A 268 14.09 -3.48 5.81
CA SER A 268 15.03 -4.15 4.89
C SER A 268 14.80 -5.65 4.81
N GLU A 269 14.47 -6.30 5.94
CA GLU A 269 14.11 -7.72 5.97
C GLU A 269 12.82 -8.00 5.18
N ILE A 270 11.80 -7.14 5.32
CA ILE A 270 10.59 -7.20 4.49
C ILE A 270 10.95 -7.06 3.02
N MET A 271 11.77 -6.07 2.66
CA MET A 271 12.20 -5.87 1.27
C MET A 271 12.96 -7.08 0.70
N GLN A 272 13.80 -7.75 1.50
CA GLN A 272 14.49 -8.97 1.08
C GLN A 272 13.51 -10.12 0.79
N ARG A 273 12.51 -10.32 1.64
CA ARG A 273 11.46 -11.34 1.44
C ARG A 273 10.63 -11.04 0.19
N VAL A 274 10.24 -9.77 0.00
CA VAL A 274 9.53 -9.31 -1.19
C VAL A 274 10.37 -9.49 -2.46
N TYR A 275 11.65 -9.15 -2.40
CA TYR A 275 12.57 -9.31 -3.53
C TYR A 275 12.71 -10.79 -3.94
N ALA A 276 12.82 -11.70 -2.97
CA ALA A 276 12.98 -13.13 -3.21
C ALA A 276 11.80 -13.77 -3.98
N CYS A 277 10.59 -13.23 -3.86
CA CYS A 277 9.40 -13.71 -4.58
C CYS A 277 8.97 -12.80 -5.75
N GLY A 278 9.77 -11.76 -6.03
CA GLY A 278 9.45 -10.74 -7.05
C GLY A 278 8.15 -10.00 -6.79
N GLY A 279 7.82 -9.74 -5.52
CA GLY A 279 6.59 -9.07 -5.10
C GLY A 279 6.68 -7.55 -5.06
N LEU A 280 5.67 -6.93 -4.45
CA LEU A 280 5.57 -5.50 -4.15
C LEU A 280 5.67 -5.26 -2.64
N TYR A 281 6.55 -4.34 -2.24
CA TYR A 281 6.54 -3.75 -0.91
C TYR A 281 5.86 -2.37 -0.99
N THR A 282 4.60 -2.29 -0.56
CA THR A 282 3.94 -1.00 -0.33
C THR A 282 4.08 -0.64 1.15
N LEU A 283 5.02 0.26 1.47
CA LEU A 283 5.19 0.77 2.83
C LEU A 283 4.17 1.88 3.10
N ASN A 284 3.49 1.82 4.25
CA ASN A 284 2.79 2.98 4.80
C ASN A 284 3.71 3.73 5.76
N LEU A 285 3.97 5.00 5.46
CA LEU A 285 4.72 5.94 6.29
C LEU A 285 3.90 7.22 6.41
N HIS A 286 3.19 7.35 7.52
CA HIS A 286 2.40 8.53 7.80
C HIS A 286 3.30 9.76 7.90
N PRO A 287 2.97 10.89 7.23
CA PRO A 287 3.85 12.05 7.16
C PRO A 287 4.26 12.61 8.52
N GLU A 288 3.39 12.60 9.52
CA GLU A 288 3.73 13.10 10.86
C GLU A 288 4.83 12.29 11.57
N ARG A 289 5.15 11.09 11.05
CA ARG A 289 6.27 10.25 11.49
C ARG A 289 7.48 10.34 10.54
N ALA A 290 7.38 11.02 9.40
CA ALA A 290 8.44 11.08 8.38
C ALA A 290 9.81 11.49 8.93
N VAL A 291 9.86 12.45 9.86
CA VAL A 291 11.14 12.90 10.46
C VAL A 291 11.78 11.80 11.31
N LEU A 292 10.98 11.05 12.06
CA LEU A 292 11.47 9.92 12.86
C LEU A 292 11.82 8.72 11.96
N GLY A 293 11.03 8.50 10.92
CA GLY A 293 11.19 7.43 9.95
C GLY A 293 12.28 7.68 8.91
N ARG A 294 12.78 8.92 8.75
CA ARG A 294 13.71 9.29 7.68
C ARG A 294 14.92 8.36 7.60
N ARG A 295 15.58 8.09 8.73
CA ARG A 295 16.76 7.23 8.73
C ARG A 295 16.43 5.78 8.41
N ALA A 296 15.26 5.29 8.83
CA ALA A 296 14.78 3.96 8.45
C ALA A 296 14.48 3.88 6.95
N LEU A 297 13.87 4.93 6.37
CA LEU A 297 13.60 5.04 4.94
C LEU A 297 14.90 5.07 4.12
N GLU A 298 15.91 5.85 4.55
CA GLU A 298 17.24 5.84 3.92
C GLU A 298 17.87 4.44 3.90
N ILE A 299 17.77 3.69 5.01
CA ILE A 299 18.26 2.31 5.11
C ILE A 299 17.51 1.40 4.13
N LEU A 300 16.17 1.47 4.11
CA LEU A 300 15.35 0.69 3.18
C LEU A 300 15.70 0.96 1.72
N LEU A 301 15.79 2.23 1.33
CA LEU A 301 16.10 2.63 -0.05
C LEU A 301 17.54 2.24 -0.45
N ALA A 302 18.49 2.31 0.48
CA ALA A 302 19.83 1.79 0.26
C ALA A 302 19.82 0.26 0.07
N THR A 303 19.06 -0.48 0.88
CA THR A 303 18.86 -1.92 0.71
C THR A 303 18.26 -2.25 -0.66
N ALA A 304 17.19 -1.56 -1.07
CA ALA A 304 16.54 -1.77 -2.36
C ALA A 304 17.49 -1.57 -3.56
N ARG A 305 18.44 -0.63 -3.46
CA ARG A 305 19.46 -0.40 -4.49
C ARG A 305 20.61 -1.41 -4.46
N SER A 306 20.77 -2.15 -3.36
CA SER A 306 21.90 -3.08 -3.19
C SER A 306 21.68 -4.45 -3.82
N PHE A 307 20.46 -4.77 -4.25
CA PHE A 307 20.15 -6.03 -4.91
C PHE A 307 20.79 -6.15 -6.31
N ALA A 308 21.03 -7.39 -6.73
CA ALA A 308 21.69 -7.70 -8.00
C ALA A 308 20.86 -7.27 -9.22
N LEU A 309 19.53 -7.47 -9.18
CA LEU A 309 18.60 -6.93 -10.16
C LEU A 309 17.88 -5.72 -9.56
N PRO A 310 17.48 -4.75 -10.39
CA PRO A 310 16.89 -3.52 -9.90
C PRO A 310 15.50 -3.74 -9.27
N VAL A 311 15.17 -2.87 -8.33
CA VAL A 311 13.84 -2.75 -7.72
C VAL A 311 13.16 -1.51 -8.30
N TRP A 312 11.94 -1.67 -8.79
CA TRP A 312 11.17 -0.55 -9.32
C TRP A 312 10.59 0.28 -8.18
N ILE A 313 11.23 1.41 -7.88
CA ILE A 313 10.76 2.35 -6.85
C ILE A 313 9.84 3.36 -7.54
N THR A 314 8.55 3.38 -7.17
CA THR A 314 7.53 4.10 -7.95
C THR A 314 6.28 4.42 -7.14
N ARG A 315 5.36 5.22 -7.73
CA ARG A 315 4.02 5.51 -7.17
C ARG A 315 3.04 4.36 -7.43
N LEU A 316 1.95 4.32 -6.67
CA LEU A 316 0.90 3.32 -6.84
C LEU A 316 0.15 3.49 -8.19
N GLU A 317 -0.09 4.71 -8.67
CA GLU A 317 -0.67 4.90 -10.02
C GLU A 317 0.21 4.35 -11.14
N ASP A 318 1.53 4.40 -11.00
CA ASP A 318 2.45 3.86 -12.00
C ASP A 318 2.35 2.33 -12.02
N ILE A 319 2.26 1.70 -10.84
CA ILE A 319 1.97 0.26 -10.69
C ILE A 319 0.64 -0.08 -11.34
N ALA A 320 -0.42 0.70 -11.07
CA ALA A 320 -1.73 0.47 -11.65
C ALA A 320 -1.73 0.55 -13.17
N ARG A 321 -1.06 1.56 -13.73
CA ARG A 321 -0.88 1.70 -15.18
C ARG A 321 -0.10 0.54 -15.78
N TRP A 322 0.96 0.09 -15.13
CA TRP A 322 1.74 -1.07 -15.59
C TRP A 322 0.91 -2.36 -15.58
N TRP A 323 0.15 -2.63 -14.52
CA TRP A 323 -0.69 -3.82 -14.48
C TRP A 323 -1.79 -3.82 -15.54
N LYS A 324 -2.35 -2.65 -15.87
CA LYS A 324 -3.29 -2.47 -16.99
C LYS A 324 -2.64 -2.58 -18.37
N GLU A 325 -1.36 -2.22 -18.50
CA GLU A 325 -0.57 -2.44 -19.72
C GLU A 325 -0.32 -3.95 -19.89
N ARG A 326 0.16 -4.60 -18.83
CA ARG A 326 0.53 -6.01 -18.78
C ARG A 326 -0.66 -6.95 -18.95
N SER A 327 -1.86 -6.57 -18.53
CA SER A 327 -3.08 -7.40 -18.73
C SER A 327 -3.43 -7.65 -20.21
N LYS A 328 -2.80 -6.92 -21.14
CA LYS A 328 -2.94 -7.11 -22.59
C LYS A 328 -1.92 -8.08 -23.17
N PHE A 329 -0.98 -8.58 -22.37
CA PHE A 329 0.10 -9.42 -22.87
C PHE A 329 -0.41 -10.83 -23.16
N ALA A 330 0.15 -11.45 -24.20
CA ALA A 330 -0.22 -12.79 -24.59
C ALA A 330 0.98 -13.58 -25.11
N TRP A 331 0.94 -14.89 -24.87
CA TRP A 331 1.86 -15.86 -25.43
C TRP A 331 1.21 -16.56 -26.61
N ASN A 332 1.91 -16.65 -27.74
CA ASN A 332 1.59 -17.56 -28.83
C ASN A 332 2.73 -18.58 -28.96
N ILE A 333 2.44 -19.83 -28.63
CA ILE A 333 3.42 -20.91 -28.59
C ILE A 333 2.91 -22.04 -29.48
N ARG A 334 3.69 -22.40 -30.50
CA ARG A 334 3.34 -23.45 -31.47
C ARG A 334 4.48 -24.44 -31.65
N SER A 335 4.14 -25.71 -31.80
CA SER A 335 5.12 -26.75 -32.11
C SER A 335 5.63 -26.56 -33.55
N LEU A 336 6.96 -26.57 -33.72
CA LEU A 336 7.61 -26.60 -35.03
C LEU A 336 7.97 -28.03 -35.43
N SER A 337 8.43 -28.81 -34.45
CA SER A 337 8.78 -30.23 -34.57
C SER A 337 8.79 -30.83 -33.16
N ALA A 338 8.96 -32.16 -33.04
CA ALA A 338 9.12 -32.81 -31.75
C ALA A 338 10.21 -32.10 -30.91
N GLY A 339 9.84 -31.68 -29.70
CA GLY A 339 10.75 -31.01 -28.77
C GLY A 339 11.12 -29.55 -29.09
N ARG A 340 10.58 -28.94 -30.15
CA ARG A 340 10.95 -27.58 -30.60
C ARG A 340 9.71 -26.70 -30.77
N TRP A 341 9.71 -25.55 -30.09
CA TRP A 341 8.57 -24.65 -30.01
C TRP A 341 8.92 -23.25 -30.50
N GLN A 342 8.14 -22.71 -31.43
CA GLN A 342 8.18 -21.29 -31.75
C GLN A 342 7.39 -20.53 -30.69
N VAL A 343 8.02 -19.49 -30.15
CA VAL A 343 7.42 -18.56 -29.19
C VAL A 343 7.32 -17.19 -29.85
N ASP A 344 6.14 -16.59 -29.77
CA ASP A 344 5.83 -15.21 -30.14
C ASP A 344 5.12 -14.55 -28.95
N ALA A 345 5.79 -13.61 -28.28
CA ALA A 345 5.25 -12.84 -27.16
C ALA A 345 4.67 -11.52 -27.66
N SER A 346 3.36 -11.36 -27.52
CA SER A 346 2.66 -10.10 -27.80
C SER A 346 2.66 -9.24 -26.55
N CYS A 347 3.66 -8.37 -26.42
CA CYS A 347 3.84 -7.49 -25.25
C CYS A 347 4.58 -6.20 -25.64
N THR A 348 4.62 -5.23 -24.71
CA THR A 348 5.39 -4.00 -24.91
C THR A 348 6.90 -4.25 -24.71
N PRO A 349 7.79 -3.35 -25.20
CA PRO A 349 9.24 -3.48 -24.99
C PRO A 349 9.68 -3.46 -23.53
N ARG A 350 8.80 -3.02 -22.63
CA ARG A 350 9.03 -2.96 -21.18
C ARG A 350 8.85 -4.32 -20.51
N ALA A 351 8.25 -5.29 -21.20
CA ALA A 351 8.00 -6.61 -20.65
C ALA A 351 9.31 -7.37 -20.36
N VAL A 352 9.28 -8.16 -19.30
CA VAL A 352 10.36 -9.10 -18.97
C VAL A 352 9.85 -10.50 -19.30
N LEU A 353 10.52 -11.17 -20.25
CA LEU A 353 10.22 -12.54 -20.64
C LEU A 353 11.20 -13.45 -19.95
N LEU A 354 10.70 -14.40 -19.16
CA LEU A 354 11.51 -15.30 -18.36
C LEU A 354 11.33 -16.74 -18.85
N ALA A 355 12.45 -17.47 -18.90
CA ALA A 355 12.50 -18.87 -19.25
C ALA A 355 13.26 -19.64 -18.17
N ARG A 356 12.68 -20.75 -17.72
CA ARG A 356 13.22 -21.65 -16.70
C ARG A 356 13.36 -23.05 -17.29
N HIS A 357 14.48 -23.73 -17.02
CA HIS A 357 14.78 -25.07 -17.56
C HIS A 357 14.54 -25.24 -19.07
N LEU A 358 14.81 -24.19 -19.84
CA LEU A 358 14.61 -24.14 -21.29
C LEU A 358 15.90 -23.76 -22.00
N GLN A 359 16.20 -24.42 -23.12
CA GLN A 359 17.25 -23.96 -24.02
C GLN A 359 16.64 -23.00 -25.03
N VAL A 360 17.02 -21.73 -24.92
CA VAL A 360 16.58 -20.66 -25.83
C VAL A 360 17.56 -20.60 -27.00
N ALA A 361 17.03 -20.77 -28.21
CA ALA A 361 17.78 -20.65 -29.45
C ALA A 361 17.47 -19.32 -30.15
N GLU A 362 18.46 -18.78 -30.84
CA GLU A 362 18.30 -17.61 -31.74
C GLU A 362 17.88 -16.31 -31.01
N ALA A 363 18.16 -16.19 -29.72
CA ALA A 363 17.93 -14.98 -28.93
C ALA A 363 19.02 -14.75 -27.89
N GLU A 364 19.28 -13.47 -27.59
CA GLU A 364 20.15 -13.09 -26.48
C GLU A 364 19.44 -13.35 -25.14
N ILE A 365 20.16 -13.96 -24.21
CA ILE A 365 19.70 -14.27 -22.86
C ILE A 365 20.58 -13.63 -21.79
N GLU A 366 19.97 -13.25 -20.68
CA GLU A 366 20.67 -12.75 -19.48
C GLU A 366 20.30 -13.62 -18.28
N SER A 367 21.24 -13.80 -17.35
CA SER A 367 20.95 -14.50 -16.09
C SER A 367 19.90 -13.74 -15.27
N TRP A 368 18.98 -14.48 -14.67
CA TRP A 368 17.93 -13.96 -13.79
C TRP A 368 17.96 -14.68 -12.43
N VAL A 369 17.15 -14.20 -11.49
CA VAL A 369 17.04 -14.79 -10.14
C VAL A 369 16.48 -16.21 -10.22
N GLY A 370 16.94 -17.10 -9.33
CA GLY A 370 16.37 -18.45 -9.19
C GLY A 370 16.74 -19.43 -10.31
N GLY A 371 17.82 -19.17 -11.06
CA GLY A 371 18.25 -20.03 -12.16
C GLY A 371 17.44 -19.84 -13.45
N GLU A 372 16.56 -18.83 -13.48
CA GLU A 372 15.89 -18.39 -14.71
C GLU A 372 16.84 -17.59 -15.61
N CYS A 373 16.43 -17.41 -16.86
CA CYS A 373 17.04 -16.44 -17.76
C CYS A 373 15.99 -15.48 -18.32
N ARG A 374 16.40 -14.24 -18.55
CA ARG A 374 15.62 -13.25 -19.28
C ARG A 374 15.93 -13.37 -20.77
N VAL A 375 14.90 -13.48 -21.59
CA VAL A 375 15.00 -13.49 -23.06
C VAL A 375 14.76 -12.08 -23.58
N LYS A 376 15.68 -11.53 -24.38
CA LYS A 376 15.54 -10.16 -24.93
C LYS A 376 14.68 -10.08 -26.19
N ALA A 377 14.54 -11.19 -26.92
CA ALA A 377 13.72 -11.24 -28.12
C ALA A 377 12.25 -11.52 -27.78
N HIS A 378 11.32 -10.91 -28.51
CA HIS A 378 9.88 -11.21 -28.39
C HIS A 378 9.46 -12.39 -29.27
N ARG A 379 10.31 -12.79 -30.22
CA ARG A 379 10.13 -13.97 -31.05
C ARG A 379 11.40 -14.80 -31.02
N PHE A 380 11.28 -16.05 -30.61
CA PHE A 380 12.41 -16.96 -30.43
C PHE A 380 11.96 -18.41 -30.44
N THR A 381 12.92 -19.33 -30.45
CA THR A 381 12.64 -20.76 -30.40
C THR A 381 13.15 -21.33 -29.07
N VAL A 382 12.39 -22.26 -28.49
CA VAL A 382 12.85 -23.02 -27.31
C VAL A 382 12.85 -24.52 -27.60
N GLN A 383 13.80 -25.22 -26.98
CA GLN A 383 13.81 -26.67 -26.94
C GLN A 383 13.25 -27.16 -25.60
N SER A 384 12.24 -28.02 -25.68
CA SER A 384 11.56 -28.62 -24.53
C SER A 384 10.79 -29.87 -24.95
N ALA A 385 10.98 -30.97 -24.21
CA ALA A 385 10.24 -32.22 -24.45
C ALA A 385 8.73 -32.09 -24.17
N VAL A 386 8.35 -31.15 -23.30
CA VAL A 386 6.97 -30.81 -22.95
C VAL A 386 6.63 -29.39 -23.42
N PHE A 387 5.35 -29.06 -23.47
CA PHE A 387 4.89 -27.68 -23.69
C PHE A 387 5.53 -26.74 -22.64
N PRO A 388 6.14 -25.62 -23.06
CA PRO A 388 6.85 -24.69 -22.17
C PRO A 388 5.88 -23.75 -21.42
N GLY A 389 4.83 -24.31 -20.84
CA GLY A 389 3.75 -23.62 -20.16
C GLY A 389 2.82 -24.59 -19.42
N LEU A 390 1.63 -24.12 -19.04
CA LEU A 390 0.67 -24.88 -18.26
C LEU A 390 -0.38 -25.56 -19.16
N GLY A 391 -0.61 -26.85 -18.94
CA GLY A 391 -1.77 -27.54 -19.50
C GLY A 391 -3.00 -27.28 -18.65
N VAL A 392 -4.16 -27.04 -19.28
CA VAL A 392 -5.42 -26.77 -18.57
C VAL A 392 -6.53 -27.64 -19.13
N SER A 393 -7.28 -28.28 -18.24
CA SER A 393 -8.43 -29.12 -18.54
C SER A 393 -9.56 -28.34 -19.22
N SER A 394 -10.24 -28.95 -20.20
CA SER A 394 -11.46 -28.40 -20.83
C SER A 394 -12.61 -28.12 -19.85
N HIS A 395 -12.57 -28.74 -18.67
CA HIS A 395 -13.57 -28.52 -17.62
C HIS A 395 -13.23 -27.33 -16.71
N THR A 396 -12.00 -26.81 -16.78
CA THR A 396 -11.59 -25.68 -15.93
C THR A 396 -12.22 -24.38 -16.42
N PRO A 397 -12.91 -23.62 -15.55
CA PRO A 397 -13.53 -22.36 -15.92
C PRO A 397 -12.53 -21.31 -16.42
N GLN A 398 -13.02 -20.42 -17.29
CA GLN A 398 -12.21 -19.34 -17.89
C GLN A 398 -11.57 -18.42 -16.85
N GLU A 399 -12.20 -18.19 -15.70
CA GLU A 399 -11.66 -17.38 -14.61
C GLU A 399 -10.30 -17.88 -14.08
N VAL A 400 -10.08 -19.20 -14.03
CA VAL A 400 -8.79 -19.77 -13.60
C VAL A 400 -7.72 -19.51 -14.65
N ILE A 401 -8.09 -19.61 -15.93
CA ILE A 401 -7.18 -19.36 -17.06
C ILE A 401 -6.80 -17.87 -17.10
N ASP A 402 -7.78 -16.99 -16.93
CA ASP A 402 -7.56 -15.54 -16.89
C ASP A 402 -6.68 -15.16 -15.70
N PHE A 403 -6.88 -15.77 -14.53
CA PHE A 403 -5.99 -15.63 -13.39
C PHE A 403 -4.56 -16.08 -13.68
N LEU A 404 -4.35 -17.28 -14.26
CA LEU A 404 -3.00 -17.76 -14.60
C LEU A 404 -2.30 -16.84 -15.60
N ARG A 405 -3.04 -16.32 -16.60
CA ARG A 405 -2.54 -15.35 -17.57
C ARG A 405 -2.21 -14.01 -16.92
N GLU A 406 -3.06 -13.54 -16.01
CA GLU A 406 -2.80 -12.36 -15.19
C GLU A 406 -1.52 -12.57 -14.37
N GLN A 407 -1.26 -13.75 -13.82
CA GLN A 407 -0.01 -14.03 -13.12
C GLN A 407 1.19 -14.21 -14.06
N GLY A 408 0.97 -14.21 -15.38
CA GLY A 408 1.99 -14.20 -16.43
C GLY A 408 2.31 -15.55 -17.03
N TYR A 409 1.55 -16.59 -16.68
CA TYR A 409 1.80 -17.95 -17.12
C TYR A 409 1.11 -18.26 -18.45
N PRO A 410 1.82 -18.81 -19.45
CA PRO A 410 1.22 -19.32 -20.66
C PRO A 410 0.40 -20.57 -20.35
N THR A 411 -0.80 -20.65 -20.92
CA THR A 411 -1.75 -21.74 -20.72
C THR A 411 -2.17 -22.32 -22.07
N MET A 412 -2.32 -23.64 -22.16
CA MET A 412 -2.90 -24.33 -23.31
C MET A 412 -4.01 -25.26 -22.83
N MET A 413 -5.19 -25.14 -23.42
CA MET A 413 -6.27 -26.09 -23.20
C MET A 413 -5.91 -27.42 -23.86
N CYS A 414 -6.08 -28.52 -23.16
CA CYS A 414 -5.73 -29.84 -23.68
C CYS A 414 -6.70 -30.93 -23.22
N ALA A 415 -6.80 -32.00 -24.01
CA ALA A 415 -7.59 -33.16 -23.65
C ALA A 415 -6.83 -34.06 -22.65
N PRO A 416 -7.50 -34.95 -21.90
CA PRO A 416 -6.84 -35.82 -20.92
C PRO A 416 -5.69 -36.68 -21.51
N GLU A 417 -5.79 -37.08 -22.76
CA GLU A 417 -4.77 -37.83 -23.50
C GLU A 417 -3.48 -37.04 -23.74
N ASP A 418 -3.55 -35.70 -23.76
CA ASP A 418 -2.41 -34.82 -24.01
C ASP A 418 -1.63 -34.46 -22.73
N VAL A 419 -2.14 -34.83 -21.55
CA VAL A 419 -1.52 -34.51 -20.25
C VAL A 419 -0.02 -34.86 -20.16
N PRO A 420 0.48 -35.99 -20.70
CA PRO A 420 1.91 -36.31 -20.70
C PRO A 420 2.79 -35.27 -21.44
N ALA A 421 2.20 -34.40 -22.26
CA ALA A 421 2.90 -33.34 -22.96
C ALA A 421 3.13 -32.08 -22.10
N PHE A 422 2.69 -32.05 -20.84
CA PHE A 422 2.79 -30.88 -19.95
C PHE A 422 3.54 -31.22 -18.66
N ALA A 423 4.41 -30.31 -18.21
CA ALA A 423 5.05 -30.44 -16.89
C ALA A 423 4.06 -30.24 -15.74
N LEU A 424 3.03 -29.43 -15.98
CA LEU A 424 1.99 -29.14 -15.01
C LEU A 424 0.64 -29.06 -15.69
N TYR A 425 -0.29 -29.89 -15.21
CA TYR A 425 -1.68 -29.91 -15.65
C TYR A 425 -2.59 -29.39 -14.52
N ILE A 426 -3.46 -28.44 -14.88
CA ILE A 426 -4.44 -27.83 -14.00
C ILE A 426 -5.84 -28.35 -14.39
N ASP A 427 -6.49 -29.02 -13.45
CA ASP A 427 -7.87 -29.46 -13.57
C ASP A 427 -8.65 -28.98 -12.36
N MET A 428 -9.42 -27.90 -12.54
CA MET A 428 -10.18 -27.24 -11.49
C MET A 428 -11.61 -26.97 -11.99
N PRO A 429 -12.45 -28.01 -12.13
CA PRO A 429 -13.82 -27.84 -12.63
C PRO A 429 -14.67 -26.91 -11.75
N GLU A 430 -14.38 -26.87 -10.45
CA GLU A 430 -15.07 -26.01 -9.47
C GLU A 430 -14.52 -24.57 -9.41
N GLY A 431 -13.58 -24.21 -10.30
CA GLY A 431 -13.00 -22.89 -10.37
C GLY A 431 -12.28 -22.43 -9.09
N LEU A 432 -12.23 -21.11 -8.90
CA LEU A 432 -11.54 -20.47 -7.78
C LEU A 432 -12.38 -20.44 -6.49
N GLY A 433 -13.60 -20.99 -6.49
CA GLY A 433 -14.49 -21.01 -5.32
C GLY A 433 -15.41 -19.80 -5.21
N GLY A 434 -16.39 -19.91 -4.31
CA GLY A 434 -17.51 -18.97 -4.22
C GLY A 434 -17.28 -17.82 -3.22
N SER A 435 -16.35 -17.99 -2.28
CA SER A 435 -15.97 -16.94 -1.33
C SER A 435 -14.57 -16.38 -1.62
N ARG A 436 -14.32 -15.14 -1.22
CA ARG A 436 -12.98 -14.54 -1.36
C ARG A 436 -11.89 -15.28 -0.61
N GLN A 437 -12.21 -15.83 0.55
CA GLN A 437 -11.23 -16.55 1.34
C GLN A 437 -10.78 -17.81 0.59
N GLU A 438 -11.73 -18.54 0.00
CA GLU A 438 -11.43 -19.69 -0.86
C GLU A 438 -10.65 -19.27 -2.12
N GLN A 439 -11.05 -18.17 -2.77
CA GLN A 439 -10.36 -17.63 -3.94
C GLN A 439 -8.91 -17.25 -3.61
N MET A 440 -8.70 -16.50 -2.53
CA MET A 440 -7.36 -16.10 -2.07
C MET A 440 -6.49 -17.32 -1.77
N GLN A 441 -7.06 -18.34 -1.12
CA GLN A 441 -6.37 -19.58 -0.81
C GLN A 441 -6.00 -20.35 -2.10
N LYS A 442 -6.96 -20.63 -2.97
CA LYS A 442 -6.74 -21.37 -4.22
C LYS A 442 -5.78 -20.63 -5.16
N CYS A 443 -5.90 -19.31 -5.28
CA CYS A 443 -4.97 -18.49 -6.04
C CYS A 443 -3.54 -18.57 -5.47
N SER A 444 -3.40 -18.51 -4.15
CA SER A 444 -2.10 -18.66 -3.48
C SER A 444 -1.50 -20.04 -3.73
N GLU A 445 -2.28 -21.11 -3.55
CA GLU A 445 -1.85 -22.50 -3.79
C GLU A 445 -1.45 -22.74 -5.25
N LEU A 446 -2.21 -22.20 -6.21
CA LEU A 446 -1.88 -22.27 -7.63
C LEU A 446 -0.57 -21.57 -7.96
N VAL A 447 -0.40 -20.32 -7.51
CA VAL A 447 0.85 -19.57 -7.73
C VAL A 447 2.02 -20.29 -7.09
N GLU A 448 1.86 -20.80 -5.86
CA GLU A 448 2.92 -21.55 -5.18
C GLU A 448 3.29 -22.84 -5.92
N ARG A 449 2.29 -23.58 -6.41
CA ARG A 449 2.50 -24.81 -7.21
C ARG A 449 3.26 -24.52 -8.51
N VAL A 450 2.96 -23.41 -9.19
CA VAL A 450 3.68 -23.00 -10.41
C VAL A 450 5.08 -22.49 -10.09
N GLU A 451 5.25 -21.66 -9.06
CA GLU A 451 6.55 -21.08 -8.73
C GLU A 451 7.55 -22.11 -8.19
N LYS A 452 7.08 -23.17 -7.52
CA LYS A 452 7.89 -24.32 -7.08
C LYS A 452 8.17 -25.36 -8.17
N LEU A 453 7.62 -25.19 -9.37
CA LEU A 453 7.83 -26.12 -10.47
C LEU A 453 9.30 -26.07 -10.94
N ASP A 454 9.98 -27.21 -10.79
CA ASP A 454 11.33 -27.45 -11.30
C ASP A 454 11.24 -28.12 -12.69
N ALA A 455 10.66 -27.38 -13.64
CA ALA A 455 10.39 -27.89 -14.99
C ALA A 455 10.40 -26.77 -16.05
N PRO A 456 10.44 -27.11 -17.35
CA PRO A 456 10.43 -26.12 -18.42
C PRO A 456 9.22 -25.19 -18.35
N LEU A 457 9.45 -23.88 -18.21
CA LEU A 457 8.38 -22.89 -18.07
C LEU A 457 8.79 -21.54 -18.66
N LEU A 458 7.92 -20.97 -19.49
CA LEU A 458 7.95 -19.56 -19.87
C LEU A 458 7.01 -18.77 -18.95
N ARG A 459 7.34 -17.50 -18.66
CA ARG A 459 6.42 -16.58 -17.97
C ARG A 459 6.77 -15.12 -18.24
N PHE A 460 5.80 -14.24 -18.07
CA PHE A 460 6.07 -12.81 -17.97
C PHE A 460 6.49 -12.47 -16.53
N GLY A 461 7.56 -11.70 -16.39
CA GLY A 461 7.92 -11.05 -15.13
C GLY A 461 6.80 -10.11 -14.66
N CYS A 462 6.78 -9.83 -13.35
CA CYS A 462 5.75 -9.00 -12.74
C CYS A 462 5.98 -7.50 -12.98
N TRP A 463 7.22 -7.07 -13.19
CA TRP A 463 7.62 -5.65 -13.20
C TRP A 463 8.29 -5.27 -14.52
N PRO A 464 8.20 -3.99 -14.91
CA PRO A 464 8.71 -3.54 -16.20
C PRO A 464 10.22 -3.35 -16.17
N ASP A 465 10.80 -3.19 -17.36
CA ASP A 465 12.13 -2.60 -17.57
C ASP A 465 13.26 -3.37 -16.86
N GLY A 466 13.10 -4.69 -16.71
CA GLY A 466 14.10 -5.56 -16.07
C GLY A 466 14.12 -5.50 -14.54
N ASN A 467 13.13 -4.90 -13.90
CA ASN A 467 13.01 -4.92 -12.45
C ASN A 467 12.54 -6.27 -11.93
N CYS A 468 13.12 -6.72 -10.82
CA CYS A 468 12.79 -8.01 -10.20
C CYS A 468 11.67 -7.90 -9.17
N ALA A 469 11.58 -6.76 -8.49
CA ALA A 469 10.57 -6.45 -7.48
C ALA A 469 10.16 -4.98 -7.57
N ALA A 470 9.13 -4.58 -6.82
CA ALA A 470 8.72 -3.17 -6.71
C ALA A 470 8.66 -2.71 -5.25
N LEU A 471 8.89 -1.41 -5.05
CA LEU A 471 8.78 -0.71 -3.78
C LEU A 471 7.98 0.58 -3.99
N SER A 472 6.91 0.76 -3.23
CA SER A 472 6.16 2.01 -3.18
C SER A 472 6.18 2.56 -1.76
N ILE A 473 6.53 3.84 -1.62
CA ILE A 473 6.42 4.57 -0.36
C ILE A 473 5.10 5.33 -0.41
N SER A 474 4.15 4.90 0.42
CA SER A 474 2.86 5.53 0.57
C SER A 474 2.68 6.13 1.97
N GLY A 475 1.72 7.02 2.16
CA GLY A 475 1.41 7.56 3.48
C GLY A 475 0.02 8.14 3.58
N ASP A 476 -0.63 7.96 4.74
CA ASP A 476 -1.97 8.47 4.98
C ASP A 476 -1.89 9.84 5.69
N ILE A 477 -2.44 10.88 5.06
CA ILE A 477 -2.54 12.25 5.59
C ILE A 477 -3.81 12.37 6.43
N ASP A 478 -3.80 11.74 7.59
CA ASP A 478 -4.91 11.75 8.54
C ASP A 478 -5.33 13.15 9.00
N SER A 479 -4.35 14.04 9.11
CA SER A 479 -4.49 15.39 9.66
C SER A 479 -3.31 16.24 9.20
N VAL A 480 -3.55 17.53 8.90
CA VAL A 480 -2.47 18.47 8.57
C VAL A 480 -2.09 19.31 9.79
N THR A 481 -3.07 19.63 10.62
CA THR A 481 -2.91 20.44 11.82
C THR A 481 -3.45 19.73 13.07
N ILE A 482 -3.18 20.29 14.25
CA ILE A 482 -3.77 19.81 15.51
C ILE A 482 -5.30 19.95 15.47
N GLN A 483 -5.80 21.01 14.83
CA GLN A 483 -7.23 21.26 14.68
C GLN A 483 -7.89 20.14 13.87
N ASP A 484 -7.28 19.72 12.76
CA ASP A 484 -7.78 18.58 11.97
C ASP A 484 -7.89 17.31 12.79
N PHE A 485 -6.88 17.02 13.61
CA PHE A 485 -6.87 15.82 14.45
C PHE A 485 -8.08 15.76 15.39
N PHE A 486 -8.48 16.90 15.96
CA PHE A 486 -9.64 16.98 16.82
C PHE A 486 -10.96 17.02 16.04
N LEU A 487 -11.02 17.78 14.94
CA LEU A 487 -12.19 17.83 14.04
C LEU A 487 -12.56 16.45 13.53
N ARG A 488 -11.57 15.61 13.21
CA ARG A 488 -11.75 14.21 12.80
C ARG A 488 -12.64 13.40 13.75
N ILE A 489 -12.57 13.66 15.06
CA ILE A 489 -13.36 12.95 16.07
C ILE A 489 -14.85 13.36 16.01
N LEU A 490 -15.11 14.60 15.60
CA LEU A 490 -16.45 15.18 15.50
C LEU A 490 -17.10 14.88 14.15
N GLU A 491 -16.31 14.87 13.07
CA GLU A 491 -16.77 14.68 11.69
C GLU A 491 -17.36 13.29 11.43
N VAL A 492 -16.91 12.26 12.16
CA VAL A 492 -17.40 10.87 12.02
C VAL A 492 -18.82 10.68 12.57
N ARG A 493 -19.38 11.69 13.25
CA ARG A 493 -20.74 11.64 13.84
C ARG A 493 -21.80 12.37 13.00
N VAL A 494 -21.41 12.90 11.85
CA VAL A 494 -22.29 13.49 10.82
C VAL A 494 -22.52 12.42 9.76
#